data_AF-A0A838WG48-F1
#
_entry.id   AF-A0A838WG48-F1
#
_cell.length_a   1.000
_cell.length_b   1.000
_cell.length_c   1.000
_cell.angle_alpha   90.00
_cell.angle_beta   90.00
_cell.angle_gamma   90.00
#
_symmetry.space_group_name_H-M   'P 1'
#
loop_
_entity.id
_entity.type
_entity.pdbx_description
1 polymer ?
#
loop_
_entity_poly.entity_id
_entity_poly.type
_entity_poly.pdbx_seq_one_letter_code
_entity_poly.pdbx_strand_id
1 'polypeptide(L)'
;VKLECLIATSKKNLCEWKGAYQYYDVQIGERLIKYAAWRYFAPTPDFLPIQEYYGFIAALMDACYVDNELVTPQAGDFYGGWVTADIVGPFKGGMGTWGW
;
A
#
# COMPACT_ATOMS: atom_id res chain seq x y z
N VAL A 1 -7.45 8.45 -8.85
CA VAL A 1 -6.26 7.66 -9.29
C VAL A 1 -6.19 7.72 -10.81
N LYS A 2 -4.99 7.93 -11.38
CA LYS A 2 -4.74 7.80 -12.83
C LYS A 2 -4.50 6.32 -13.15
N LEU A 3 -5.54 5.63 -13.59
CA LEU A 3 -5.52 4.18 -13.79
C LEU A 3 -4.60 3.75 -14.95
N GLU A 4 -4.38 4.64 -15.92
CA GLU A 4 -3.45 4.45 -17.03
C GLU A 4 -1.99 4.25 -16.59
N CYS A 5 -1.65 4.67 -15.37
CA CYS A 5 -0.32 4.46 -14.78
C CYS A 5 -0.20 3.13 -14.03
N LEU A 6 -1.28 2.33 -13.91
CA LEU A 6 -1.30 1.10 -13.14
C LEU A 6 -1.39 -0.12 -14.05
N ILE A 7 -0.40 -1.01 -13.96
CA ILE A 7 -0.35 -2.25 -14.73
C ILE A 7 -0.67 -3.42 -13.81
N ALA A 8 -1.76 -4.13 -14.10
CA ALA A 8 -2.14 -5.30 -13.32
C ALA A 8 -1.08 -6.40 -13.43
N THR A 9 -0.69 -6.97 -12.29
CA THR A 9 0.23 -8.11 -12.24
C THR A 9 -0.53 -9.41 -11.99
N SER A 10 0.11 -10.55 -12.27
CA SER A 10 -0.42 -11.87 -11.87
C SER A 10 -0.26 -12.16 -10.37
N LYS A 11 0.48 -11.32 -9.63
CA LYS A 11 0.76 -11.53 -8.21
C LYS A 11 -0.49 -11.21 -7.38
N LYS A 12 -1.11 -12.27 -6.86
CA LYS A 12 -2.30 -12.21 -6.00
C LYS A 12 -1.99 -12.87 -4.68
N ASN A 13 -2.62 -12.38 -3.62
CA ASN A 13 -2.50 -12.91 -2.27
C ASN A 13 -3.86 -12.82 -1.57
N LEU A 14 -3.95 -13.48 -0.41
CA LEU A 14 -5.14 -13.47 0.43
C LEU A 14 -4.79 -12.87 1.79
N CYS A 15 -5.57 -11.90 2.24
CA CYS A 15 -5.62 -11.52 3.64
C CYS A 15 -6.78 -12.28 4.28
N GLU A 16 -6.50 -13.05 5.32
CA GLU A 16 -7.50 -13.86 6.05
C GLU A 16 -8.66 -13.00 6.62
N TRP A 17 -8.45 -11.69 6.81
CA TRP A 17 -9.47 -10.76 7.31
C TRP A 17 -10.19 -10.01 6.19
N LYS A 18 -9.42 -9.46 5.24
CA LYS A 18 -9.91 -8.46 4.27
C LYS A 18 -10.27 -9.05 2.91
N GLY A 19 -9.86 -10.28 2.62
CA GLY A 19 -10.12 -10.95 1.34
C GLY A 19 -8.94 -10.91 0.37
N ALA A 20 -9.24 -11.17 -0.91
CA ALA A 20 -8.21 -11.35 -1.94
C ALA A 20 -7.80 -10.03 -2.58
N TYR A 21 -6.51 -9.85 -2.76
CA TYR A 21 -5.91 -8.66 -3.35
C TYR A 21 -4.89 -9.00 -4.43
N GLN A 22 -4.62 -8.03 -5.29
CA GLN A 22 -3.62 -8.14 -6.34
C GLN A 22 -2.70 -6.92 -6.35
N TYR A 23 -1.46 -7.15 -6.75
CA TYR A 23 -0.47 -6.09 -6.94
C TYR A 23 -0.55 -5.50 -8.34
N TYR A 24 -0.15 -4.23 -8.42
CA TYR A 24 0.00 -3.46 -9.65
C TYR A 24 1.40 -2.84 -9.68
N ASP A 25 1.97 -2.79 -10.87
CA ASP A 25 3.16 -1.97 -11.13
C ASP A 25 2.70 -0.54 -11.43
N VAL A 26 3.54 0.44 -11.07
CA VAL A 26 3.32 1.86 -11.39
C VAL A 26 4.25 2.25 -12.53
N GLN A 27 3.71 2.69 -13.65
CA GLN A 27 4.47 3.18 -14.81
C GLN A 27 4.20 4.67 -15.06
N ILE A 28 5.27 5.46 -15.08
CA ILE A 28 5.24 6.89 -15.41
C ILE A 28 6.37 7.17 -16.40
N GLY A 29 6.01 7.46 -17.66
CA GLY A 29 6.98 7.55 -18.75
C GLY A 29 7.76 6.24 -18.89
N GLU A 30 9.09 6.32 -18.81
CA GLU A 30 9.99 5.17 -18.89
C GLU A 30 10.24 4.48 -17.53
N ARG A 31 9.82 5.09 -16.41
CA ARG A 31 10.04 4.52 -15.08
C ARG A 31 8.93 3.54 -14.74
N LEU A 32 9.33 2.31 -14.41
CA LEU A 32 8.46 1.25 -13.92
C LEU A 32 8.86 0.87 -12.49
N ILE A 33 7.92 0.94 -11.55
CA ILE A 33 8.10 0.52 -10.16
C ILE A 33 7.24 -0.71 -9.92
N LYS A 34 7.88 -1.84 -9.63
CA LYS A 34 7.20 -3.12 -9.49
C LYS A 34 6.45 -3.24 -8.16
N TYR A 35 5.27 -3.84 -8.20
CA TYR A 35 4.43 -4.17 -7.04
C TYR A 35 4.14 -2.99 -6.12
N ALA A 36 4.16 -1.77 -6.66
CA ALA A 36 4.14 -0.54 -5.87
C ALA A 36 2.74 -0.10 -5.45
N ALA A 37 1.71 -0.70 -6.04
CA ALA A 37 0.32 -0.51 -5.66
C ALA A 37 -0.41 -1.85 -5.49
N TRP A 38 -1.55 -1.83 -4.80
CA TRP A 38 -2.39 -3.01 -4.59
C TRP A 38 -3.87 -2.63 -4.46
N ARG A 39 -4.76 -3.58 -4.73
CA ARG A 39 -6.22 -3.43 -4.56
C ARG A 39 -6.85 -4.75 -4.12
N TYR A 40 -7.82 -4.69 -3.21
CA TYR A 40 -8.71 -5.82 -2.93
C TYR A 40 -9.71 -5.99 -4.07
N PHE A 41 -9.57 -7.04 -4.89
CA PHE A 41 -10.51 -7.31 -5.99
C PHE A 41 -11.68 -8.20 -5.56
N ALA A 42 -11.56 -8.89 -4.43
CA ALA A 42 -12.62 -9.66 -3.81
C ALA A 42 -12.51 -9.54 -2.28
N PRO A 43 -12.89 -8.36 -1.72
CA PRO A 43 -12.87 -8.18 -0.28
C PRO A 43 -13.98 -8.96 0.42
N THR A 44 -13.82 -9.19 1.73
CA THR A 44 -14.87 -9.74 2.59
C THR A 44 -16.01 -8.71 2.80
N PRO A 45 -17.23 -9.12 3.22
CA PRO A 45 -18.40 -8.23 3.29
C PRO A 45 -18.17 -6.90 4.02
N ASP A 46 -17.48 -6.93 5.17
CA ASP A 46 -17.19 -5.73 5.96
C ASP A 46 -16.17 -4.78 5.30
N PHE A 47 -15.44 -5.28 4.30
CA PHE A 47 -14.42 -4.55 3.55
C PHE A 47 -14.84 -4.27 2.09
N LEU A 48 -16.09 -4.54 1.71
CA LEU A 48 -16.64 -4.12 0.41
C LEU A 48 -16.42 -2.62 0.11
N PRO A 49 -16.52 -1.69 1.08
CA PRO A 49 -16.28 -0.27 0.80
C PRO A 49 -14.89 0.05 0.24
N ILE A 50 -13.87 -0.79 0.46
CA ILE A 50 -12.50 -0.55 -0.04
C ILE A 50 -12.20 -1.25 -1.39
N GLN A 51 -13.17 -1.93 -2.00
CA GLN A 51 -12.96 -2.69 -3.24
C GLN A 51 -12.44 -1.83 -4.40
N GLU A 52 -12.94 -0.60 -4.53
CA GLU A 52 -12.61 0.32 -5.62
C GLU A 52 -11.38 1.19 -5.32
N TYR A 53 -10.71 0.97 -4.18
CA TYR A 53 -9.58 1.78 -3.72
C TYR A 53 -8.25 1.08 -3.97
N TYR A 54 -7.23 1.90 -4.20
CA TYR A 54 -5.85 1.44 -4.38
C TYR A 54 -5.00 1.88 -3.19
N GLY A 55 -4.21 0.95 -2.65
CA GLY A 55 -3.12 1.26 -1.73
C GLY A 55 -1.81 1.41 -2.50
N PHE A 56 -0.91 2.26 -1.99
CA PHE A 56 0.43 2.47 -2.53
C PHE A 56 1.46 2.23 -1.43
N ILE A 57 2.57 1.59 -1.79
CA ILE A 57 3.69 1.36 -0.87
C ILE A 57 4.50 2.66 -0.79
N ALA A 58 4.31 3.43 0.29
CA ALA A 58 4.93 4.74 0.44
C ALA A 58 6.47 4.71 0.30
N ALA A 59 7.11 3.65 0.80
CA ALA A 59 8.56 3.45 0.71
C ALA A 59 9.09 3.32 -0.73
N LEU A 60 8.23 3.03 -1.72
CA LEU A 60 8.62 2.89 -3.13
C LEU A 60 8.32 4.15 -3.95
N MET A 61 7.64 5.15 -3.38
CA MET A 61 7.27 6.38 -4.07
C MET A 61 8.33 7.47 -3.83
N ASP A 62 8.43 8.42 -4.75
CA ASP A 62 9.30 9.59 -4.55
C ASP A 62 8.77 10.49 -3.41
N ALA A 63 7.44 10.58 -3.28
CA ALA A 63 6.76 11.24 -2.17
C ALA A 63 5.30 10.80 -2.05
N CYS A 64 4.77 10.72 -0.84
CA CYS A 64 3.35 10.55 -0.55
C CYS A 64 2.90 11.64 0.42
N TYR A 65 1.74 12.24 0.15
CA TYR A 65 1.20 13.33 0.96
C TYR A 65 -0.22 13.01 1.42
N VAL A 66 -0.52 13.37 2.66
CA VAL A 66 -1.88 13.34 3.24
C VAL A 66 -2.14 14.73 3.80
N ASP A 67 -3.19 15.40 3.31
CA ASP A 67 -3.52 16.79 3.69
C ASP A 67 -2.34 17.77 3.59
N ASN A 68 -1.50 17.60 2.55
CA ASN A 68 -0.25 18.34 2.29
C ASN A 68 0.91 18.02 3.24
N GLU A 69 0.75 17.10 4.19
CA GLU A 69 1.83 16.58 5.01
C GLU A 69 2.58 15.47 4.28
N LEU A 70 3.90 15.59 4.17
CA LEU A 70 4.75 14.51 3.67
C LEU A 70 4.77 13.37 4.70
N VAL A 71 4.29 12.20 4.29
CA VAL A 71 4.24 11.03 5.18
C VAL A 71 5.61 10.39 5.33
N THR A 72 5.89 9.82 6.49
CA THR A 72 7.04 8.95 6.71
C THR A 72 6.66 7.50 6.39
N PRO A 73 7.35 6.81 5.46
CA PRO A 73 7.08 5.39 5.21
C PRO A 73 7.30 4.55 6.47
N GLN A 74 6.43 3.56 6.69
CA GLN A 74 6.62 2.62 7.79
C GLN A 74 7.95 1.86 7.59
N ALA A 75 8.70 1.65 8.68
CA ALA A 75 10.02 1.04 8.61
C ALA A 75 9.96 -0.42 8.11
N GLY A 76 11.07 -0.85 7.49
CA GLY A 76 11.18 -2.19 6.90
C GLY A 76 10.59 -2.29 5.49
N ASP A 77 10.54 -3.50 4.95
CA ASP A 77 10.06 -3.82 3.60
C ASP A 77 8.76 -4.63 3.60
N PHE A 78 8.26 -4.98 4.79
CA PHE A 78 7.09 -5.82 4.96
C PHE A 78 5.78 -5.04 4.98
N TYR A 79 5.75 -3.89 5.65
CA TYR A 79 4.55 -3.06 5.77
C TYR A 79 4.57 -1.93 4.76
N GLY A 80 3.58 -1.88 3.87
CA GLY A 80 3.43 -0.79 2.91
C GLY A 80 2.78 0.49 3.47
N GLY A 81 2.76 0.65 4.79
CA GLY A 81 2.10 1.75 5.48
C GLY A 81 2.90 3.04 5.49
N TRP A 82 2.33 4.05 6.14
CA TRP A 82 2.91 5.38 6.31
C TRP A 82 2.44 6.00 7.63
N VAL A 83 3.15 7.02 8.09
CA VAL A 83 2.94 7.74 9.35
C VAL A 83 2.93 9.25 9.09
N THR A 84 1.92 9.94 9.62
CA THR A 84 1.87 11.41 9.76
C THR A 84 2.06 11.81 11.23
N ALA A 85 2.23 13.09 11.50
CA ALA A 85 2.39 13.66 12.83
C ALA A 85 1.20 13.34 13.77
N ASP A 86 0.01 13.16 13.21
CA ASP A 86 -1.20 12.82 13.96
C ASP A 86 -1.26 11.35 14.41
N ILE A 87 -0.42 10.48 13.84
CA ILE A 87 -0.42 9.06 14.17
C ILE A 87 0.64 8.82 15.25
N VAL A 88 0.19 8.35 16.42
CA VAL A 88 1.08 8.01 17.55
C VAL A 88 1.31 6.51 17.60
N GLY A 89 2.57 6.11 17.77
CA GLY A 89 3.00 4.72 17.82
C GLY A 89 2.61 3.98 19.11
N PRO A 90 3.11 2.74 19.29
CA PRO A 90 4.22 2.13 18.55
C PRO A 90 3.85 1.61 17.15
N PHE A 91 4.82 1.62 16.23
CA PHE A 91 4.64 1.17 14.84
C PHE A 91 5.34 -0.17 14.59
N LYS A 92 4.73 -1.02 13.76
CA LYS A 92 5.37 -2.27 13.30
C LYS A 92 6.42 -1.99 12.22
N GLY A 93 7.31 -2.94 11.95
CA GLY A 93 8.29 -2.88 10.87
C GLY A 93 9.67 -2.35 11.27
N GLY A 94 9.77 -1.65 12.40
CA GLY A 94 11.06 -1.31 13.03
C GLY A 94 11.74 -2.52 13.68
N MET A 95 13.04 -2.40 13.96
CA MET A 95 13.78 -3.40 14.71
C MET A 95 13.12 -3.66 16.08
N GLY A 96 12.96 -4.93 16.46
CA GLY A 96 12.31 -5.31 17.72
C GLY A 96 10.77 -5.27 17.69
N THR A 97 10.15 -4.96 16.54
CA THR A 97 8.69 -4.84 16.42
C THR A 97 8.02 -6.03 15.71
N TRP A 98 8.68 -7.18 15.63
CA TRP A 98 8.15 -8.39 15.02
C TRP A 98 7.34 -9.23 16.03
N GLY A 99 6.13 -9.67 15.66
CA GLY A 99 5.40 -10.73 16.39
C GLY A 99 4.47 -10.30 17.54
N TRP A 100 4.11 -9.02 17.67
CA TRP A 100 3.23 -8.49 18.71
C TRP A 100 2.11 -7.61 18.11
#